data_AF-B3GXB2-F1
#
_entry.id   AF-B3GXB2-F1
#
_cell.length_a   1.000
_cell.length_b   1.000
_cell.length_c   1.000
_cell.angle_alpha   90.00
_cell.angle_beta   90.00
_cell.angle_gamma   90.00
#
_symmetry.space_group_name_H-M   'P 1'
#
loop_
_entity.id
_entity.type
_entity.pdbx_description
1 polymer ?
#
loop_
_entity_poly.entity_id
_entity_poly.type
_entity_poly.pdbx_seq_one_letter_code
_entity_poly.pdbx_strand_id
1 'polypeptide(L)'
;MIQKLTKQQIIYTVIAVLLAIFSGYVMLKGSGFFPSPTLAEILFAVILIIALGSSKLSFYGLLLPIAIGYALYTPIGLSFGAPSYQYIASLFATDLLEGREFLSQLPLTDYLLAVGMLVAVIFFRKITKKHRINFLNNRAFIVCSLVISLFSLAPFKFFHEFFNESMKVKQELEALNNGTEIPSEWGTSTLSADSKYDDYVLVIGESARKDYHHAYGYPVENTPFMSNAKGTLIDGFTAGGTNTIASLKLLLTKPNTQTWEGNYRLNLVELVKSAGIKTYWISNQGYLGRFDTPISSLANKSDEKIFLKTGDSFSQNISDFALLPKFNQIVSQNAQGKRFIVVHLYGSHPITCDRLTDYPKIFDDAKIAQKYHNVNCYLSSMKKTDELLEKLYNELNQNKAKTGRSFSMVYFSDHGLIHSEDDKGIHILNTAQGKLHFDVPLFKISSDDTERHVYKVFKSGLNFTDGIGKWIGITNEKLNPQADLFSNQSDKDDYGLKQVIEKIPAKADPAIVIPIK
;
A
#
# COMPACT_ATOMS: atom_id res chain seq x y z
N MET A 1 52.11 6.25 9.82
CA MET A 1 52.67 5.10 10.58
C MET A 1 51.57 4.63 11.55
N ILE A 2 50.83 3.56 11.21
CA ILE A 2 49.78 3.03 12.09
C ILE A 2 50.50 2.32 13.24
N GLN A 3 50.51 2.94 14.42
CA GLN A 3 51.09 2.34 15.62
C GLN A 3 50.29 1.05 15.93
N LYS A 4 50.91 -0.12 15.76
CA LYS A 4 50.25 -1.40 16.08
C LYS A 4 49.92 -1.41 17.57
N LEU A 5 48.65 -1.57 17.91
CA LEU A 5 48.19 -1.72 19.29
C LEU A 5 48.86 -2.94 19.92
N THR A 6 49.27 -2.83 21.18
CA THR A 6 49.78 -3.99 21.92
C THR A 6 48.63 -4.97 22.22
N LYS A 7 48.92 -6.26 22.41
CA LYS A 7 47.91 -7.27 22.80
C LYS A 7 47.08 -6.81 24.02
N GLN A 8 47.75 -6.19 24.98
CA GLN A 8 47.11 -5.64 26.17
C GLN A 8 46.15 -4.47 25.82
N GLN A 9 46.55 -3.56 24.94
CA GLN A 9 45.68 -2.48 24.48
C GLN A 9 44.46 -3.00 23.71
N ILE A 10 44.59 -4.08 22.93
CA ILE A 10 43.46 -4.70 22.22
C ILE A 10 42.42 -5.22 23.23
N ILE A 11 42.86 -5.98 24.25
CA ILE A 11 41.98 -6.52 25.29
C ILE A 11 41.23 -5.38 26.02
N TYR A 12 41.95 -4.35 26.47
CA TYR A 12 41.33 -3.23 27.18
C TYR A 12 40.46 -2.34 26.26
N THR A 13 40.71 -2.34 24.96
CA THR A 13 39.83 -1.68 23.98
C THR A 13 38.49 -2.41 23.89
N VAL A 14 38.50 -3.75 23.82
CA VAL A 14 37.28 -4.56 23.83
C VAL A 14 36.51 -4.34 25.13
N ILE A 15 37.18 -4.37 26.28
CA ILE A 15 36.55 -4.12 27.59
C ILE A 15 35.92 -2.72 27.63
N ALA A 16 36.63 -1.69 27.17
CA ALA A 16 36.10 -0.34 27.12
C ALA A 16 34.85 -0.24 26.22
N VAL A 17 34.86 -0.89 25.05
CA VAL A 17 33.69 -0.93 24.16
C VAL A 17 32.51 -1.67 24.82
N LEU A 18 32.74 -2.79 25.50
CA LEU A 18 31.70 -3.52 26.22
C LEU A 18 31.07 -2.69 27.36
N LEU A 19 31.88 -1.92 28.10
CA LEU A 19 31.39 -1.00 29.12
C LEU A 19 30.53 0.12 28.50
N ALA A 20 30.94 0.64 27.35
CA ALA A 20 30.16 1.63 26.60
C ALA A 20 28.85 1.03 26.05
N ILE A 21 28.86 -0.22 25.55
CA ILE A 21 27.66 -0.94 25.09
C ILE A 21 26.70 -1.15 26.24
N PHE A 22 27.17 -1.68 27.36
CA PHE A 22 26.36 -1.88 28.56
C PHE A 22 25.75 -0.57 29.03
N SER A 23 26.56 0.48 29.17
CA SER A 23 26.08 1.78 29.63
C SER A 23 25.07 2.38 28.65
N GLY A 24 25.39 2.37 27.35
CA GLY A 24 24.50 2.91 26.31
C GLY A 24 23.18 2.15 26.23
N TYR A 25 23.19 0.83 26.34
CA TYR A 25 21.99 0.00 26.37
C TYR A 25 21.11 0.33 27.58
N VAL A 26 21.70 0.41 28.78
CA VAL A 26 20.97 0.75 30.02
C VAL A 26 20.46 2.19 29.96
N MET A 27 21.22 3.14 29.43
CA MET A 27 20.75 4.53 29.22
C MET A 27 19.50 4.55 28.32
N LEU A 28 19.54 3.89 27.17
CA LEU A 28 18.42 3.87 26.23
C LEU A 28 17.19 3.21 26.84
N LYS A 29 17.35 2.02 27.41
CA LYS A 29 16.24 1.28 28.02
C LYS A 29 15.69 1.99 29.25
N GLY A 30 16.58 2.47 30.12
CA GLY A 30 16.25 3.20 31.34
C GLY A 30 15.65 4.58 31.10
N SER A 31 15.76 5.14 29.90
CA SER A 31 15.01 6.35 29.54
C SER A 31 13.51 6.10 29.39
N GLY A 32 13.11 4.84 29.20
CA GLY A 32 11.72 4.46 28.93
C GLY A 32 11.22 4.78 27.51
N PHE A 33 12.00 5.49 26.67
CA PHE A 33 11.68 5.72 25.26
C PHE A 33 11.98 4.51 24.36
N PHE A 34 12.93 3.66 24.77
CA PHE A 34 13.44 2.55 23.95
C PHE A 34 13.34 1.23 24.72
N PRO A 35 12.14 0.63 24.85
CA PRO A 35 11.97 -0.64 25.57
C PRO A 35 12.74 -1.80 24.92
N SER A 36 12.86 -1.76 23.58
CA SER A 36 13.65 -2.69 22.76
C SER A 36 14.59 -1.89 21.83
N PRO A 37 15.73 -1.37 22.34
CA PRO A 37 16.63 -0.55 21.55
C PRO A 37 17.15 -1.32 20.33
N THR A 38 17.11 -0.67 19.16
CA THR A 38 17.66 -1.20 17.92
C THR A 38 19.19 -1.21 17.95
N LEU A 39 19.82 -2.01 17.07
CA LEU A 39 21.27 -2.05 16.94
C LEU A 39 21.87 -0.66 16.62
N ALA A 40 21.16 0.13 15.80
CA ALA A 40 21.59 1.47 15.41
C ALA A 40 21.59 2.44 16.61
N GLU A 41 20.53 2.42 17.43
CA GLU A 41 20.43 3.26 18.63
C GLU A 41 21.52 2.93 19.65
N ILE A 42 21.76 1.63 19.89
CA ILE A 42 22.84 1.17 20.78
C ILE A 42 24.18 1.66 20.25
N LEU A 43 24.42 1.54 18.95
CA LEU A 43 25.66 2.00 18.32
C LEU A 43 25.84 3.52 18.46
N PHE A 44 24.77 4.32 18.33
CA PHE A 44 24.82 5.76 18.57
C PHE A 44 25.17 6.11 20.01
N ALA A 45 24.55 5.45 20.98
CA ALA A 45 24.87 5.66 22.38
C ALA A 45 26.35 5.33 22.66
N VAL A 46 26.86 4.23 22.10
CA VAL A 46 28.27 3.83 22.21
C VAL A 46 29.21 4.87 21.59
N ILE A 47 28.92 5.32 20.36
CA ILE A 47 29.71 6.36 19.68
C ILE A 47 29.73 7.64 20.51
N LEU A 48 28.58 8.05 21.07
CA LEU A 48 28.47 9.24 21.90
C LEU A 48 29.29 9.11 23.19
N ILE A 49 29.22 7.98 23.88
CA ILE A 49 30.02 7.67 25.08
C ILE A 49 31.51 7.73 24.74
N ILE A 50 31.93 7.14 23.63
CA ILE A 50 33.33 7.15 23.17
C ILE A 50 33.78 8.57 22.84
N ALA A 51 32.96 9.35 22.13
CA ALA A 51 33.28 10.72 21.72
C ALA A 51 33.38 11.64 22.94
N LEU A 52 32.37 11.66 23.82
CA LEU A 52 32.36 12.50 25.02
C LEU A 52 33.37 12.03 26.06
N GLY A 53 33.71 10.74 26.08
CA GLY A 53 34.74 10.20 26.97
C GLY A 53 36.17 10.42 26.51
N SER A 54 36.39 10.99 25.33
CA SER A 54 37.72 11.21 24.75
C SER A 54 38.54 12.27 25.51
N SER A 55 37.94 13.41 25.87
CA SER A 55 38.62 14.51 26.55
C SER A 55 38.23 14.62 28.02
N LYS A 56 39.08 15.28 28.83
CA LYS A 56 38.77 15.52 30.26
C LYS A 56 37.55 16.45 30.40
N LEU A 57 37.51 17.52 29.60
CA LEU A 57 36.45 18.51 29.66
C LEU A 57 35.10 17.92 29.25
N SER A 58 35.06 17.20 28.11
CA SER A 58 33.82 16.55 27.65
C SER A 58 33.35 15.44 28.59
N PHE A 59 34.27 14.69 29.21
CA PHE A 59 33.88 13.64 30.15
C PHE A 59 33.21 14.23 31.40
N TYR A 60 33.87 15.16 32.09
CA TYR A 60 33.36 15.71 33.34
C TYR A 60 32.27 16.78 33.13
N GLY A 61 32.33 17.53 32.03
CA GLY A 61 31.38 18.60 31.74
C GLY A 61 30.11 18.13 31.02
N LEU A 62 30.14 16.99 30.31
CA LEU A 62 29.00 16.49 29.54
C LEU A 62 28.65 15.05 29.89
N LEU A 63 29.54 14.08 29.62
CA LEU A 63 29.18 12.66 29.72
C LEU A 63 28.76 12.24 31.12
N LEU A 64 29.53 12.62 32.14
CA LEU A 64 29.26 12.24 33.52
C LEU A 64 27.95 12.88 34.05
N PRO A 65 27.70 14.20 33.87
CA PRO A 65 26.39 14.79 34.19
C PRO A 65 25.23 14.12 33.46
N ILE A 66 25.35 13.84 32.16
CA ILE A 66 24.32 13.13 31.38
C ILE A 66 24.07 11.74 31.99
N ALA A 67 25.12 10.96 32.24
CA ALA A 67 25.00 9.63 32.82
C ALA A 67 24.35 9.67 34.22
N ILE A 68 24.61 10.68 35.03
CA ILE A 68 23.94 10.90 36.33
C ILE A 68 22.45 11.16 36.12
N GLY A 69 22.08 12.05 35.19
CA GLY A 69 20.68 12.29 34.86
C GLY A 69 19.94 11.01 34.44
N TYR A 70 20.56 10.21 33.57
CA TYR A 70 20.02 8.91 33.18
C TYR A 70 19.91 7.95 34.37
N ALA A 71 20.90 7.90 35.25
CA ALA A 71 20.89 7.00 36.40
C ALA A 71 19.78 7.33 37.39
N LEU A 72 19.51 8.62 37.61
CA LEU A 72 18.41 9.07 38.47
C LEU A 72 17.05 8.64 37.94
N TYR A 73 16.86 8.66 36.61
CA TYR A 73 15.58 8.32 35.99
C TYR A 73 15.42 6.83 35.65
N THR A 74 16.52 6.08 35.48
CA THR A 74 16.50 4.69 35.02
C THR A 74 15.56 3.76 35.81
N PRO A 75 15.50 3.82 37.16
CA PRO A 75 14.56 3.02 37.93
C PRO A 75 13.10 3.27 37.55
N ILE A 76 12.76 4.53 37.31
CA ILE A 76 11.41 4.96 36.92
C ILE A 76 11.15 4.56 35.47
N GLY A 77 12.09 4.83 34.57
CA GLY A 77 11.91 4.56 33.14
C GLY A 77 11.79 3.08 32.79
N LEU A 78 12.45 2.20 33.54
CA LEU A 78 12.32 0.74 33.36
C LEU A 78 10.95 0.21 33.83
N SER A 79 10.40 0.78 34.90
CA SER A 79 9.12 0.33 35.47
C SER A 79 7.90 0.99 34.84
N PHE A 80 8.00 2.27 34.46
CA PHE A 80 6.86 3.10 34.07
C PHE A 80 6.97 3.73 32.67
N GLY A 81 8.14 3.66 32.03
CA GLY A 81 8.36 4.17 30.67
C GLY A 81 8.83 5.63 30.60
N ALA A 82 8.68 6.24 29.42
CA ALA A 82 9.23 7.56 29.13
C ALA A 82 8.74 8.65 30.10
N PRO A 83 9.53 9.73 30.34
CA PRO A 83 9.14 10.84 31.19
C PRO A 83 7.76 11.39 30.81
N SER A 84 6.84 11.38 31.77
CA SER A 84 5.52 11.97 31.66
C SER A 84 5.34 13.02 32.76
N TYR A 85 4.38 13.94 32.59
CA TYR A 85 4.05 14.91 33.64
C TYR A 85 3.79 14.23 34.98
N GLN A 86 3.07 13.10 34.97
CA GLN A 86 2.70 12.37 36.17
C GLN A 86 3.92 11.80 36.89
N TYR A 87 4.83 11.13 36.18
CA TYR A 87 6.01 10.51 36.79
C TYR A 87 7.00 11.55 37.33
N ILE A 88 7.16 12.66 36.60
CA ILE A 88 8.00 13.77 37.04
C ILE A 88 7.35 14.47 38.24
N ALA A 89 6.03 14.70 38.23
CA ALA A 89 5.32 15.29 39.36
C ALA A 89 5.42 14.43 40.63
N SER A 90 5.33 13.09 40.52
CA SER A 90 5.52 12.19 41.67
C SER A 90 6.95 12.24 42.24
N LEU A 91 7.97 12.50 41.41
CA LEU A 91 9.35 12.65 41.88
C LEU A 91 9.57 14.00 42.60
N PHE A 92 8.84 15.03 42.19
CA PHE A 92 8.90 16.38 42.76
C PHE A 92 7.71 16.69 43.67
N ALA A 93 6.99 15.67 44.14
CA ALA A 93 5.88 15.83 45.05
C ALA A 93 6.38 16.58 46.30
N THR A 94 5.60 17.58 46.75
CA THR A 94 5.96 18.39 47.93
C THR A 94 5.88 17.59 49.23
N ASP A 95 5.25 16.41 49.20
CA ASP A 95 5.24 15.46 50.32
C ASP A 95 6.37 14.42 50.18
N LEU A 96 7.30 14.46 51.13
CA LEU A 96 8.44 13.53 51.23
C LEU A 96 8.00 12.08 51.45
N LEU A 97 6.83 11.83 52.03
CA LEU A 97 6.29 10.49 52.24
C LEU A 97 5.83 9.88 50.92
N GLU A 98 5.09 10.64 50.11
CA GLU A 98 4.57 10.19 48.81
C GLU A 98 5.71 9.86 47.83
N GLY A 99 6.73 10.73 47.76
CA GLY A 99 7.91 10.48 46.94
C GLY A 99 8.71 9.25 47.40
N ARG A 100 8.80 9.01 48.71
CA ARG A 100 9.48 7.83 49.26
C ARG A 100 8.71 6.54 48.98
N GLU A 101 7.39 6.56 49.16
CA GLU A 101 6.53 5.41 48.85
C GLU A 101 6.63 5.05 47.37
N PHE A 102 6.52 6.04 46.48
CA PHE A 102 6.68 5.85 45.03
C PHE A 102 8.02 5.20 44.68
N LEU A 103 9.14 5.71 45.20
CA LEU A 103 10.47 5.16 44.93
C LEU A 103 10.68 3.76 45.54
N SER A 104 10.02 3.45 46.66
CA SER A 104 10.11 2.13 47.33
C SER A 104 9.38 1.01 46.59
N GLN A 105 8.45 1.35 45.70
CA GLN A 105 7.72 0.39 44.86
C GLN A 105 8.55 -0.12 43.68
N LEU A 106 9.67 0.55 43.37
CA LEU A 106 10.52 0.21 42.24
C LEU A 106 11.42 -1.00 42.55
N PRO A 107 11.64 -1.92 41.59
CA PRO A 107 12.51 -3.08 41.77
C PRO A 107 13.95 -2.68 42.09
N LEU A 108 14.58 -3.39 43.05
CA LEU A 108 15.99 -3.18 43.40
C LEU A 108 16.93 -3.39 42.20
N THR A 109 16.57 -4.28 41.27
CA THR A 109 17.31 -4.53 40.03
C THR A 109 17.52 -3.28 39.20
N ASP A 110 16.54 -2.37 39.19
CA ASP A 110 16.58 -1.20 38.32
C ASP A 110 17.55 -0.14 38.88
N TYR A 111 17.61 -0.02 40.20
CA TYR A 111 18.65 0.75 40.89
C TYR A 111 20.05 0.17 40.67
N LEU A 112 20.19 -1.16 40.72
CA LEU A 112 21.49 -1.81 40.44
C LEU A 112 21.95 -1.58 39.00
N LEU A 113 21.03 -1.58 38.03
CA LEU A 113 21.33 -1.24 36.63
C LEU A 113 21.77 0.23 36.50
N ALA A 114 21.07 1.15 37.16
CA ALA A 114 21.42 2.58 37.17
C ALA A 114 22.83 2.83 37.74
N VAL A 115 23.16 2.21 38.89
CA VAL A 115 24.49 2.30 39.50
C VAL A 115 25.54 1.60 38.63
N GLY A 116 25.24 0.42 38.12
CA GLY A 116 26.13 -0.35 37.25
C GLY A 116 26.52 0.44 35.99
N MET A 117 25.57 1.13 35.37
CA MET A 117 25.79 2.00 34.22
C MET A 117 26.74 3.16 34.56
N LEU A 118 26.53 3.86 35.68
CA LEU A 118 27.43 4.93 36.12
C LEU A 118 28.86 4.43 36.37
N VAL A 119 28.97 3.30 37.06
CA VAL A 119 30.25 2.64 37.33
C VAL A 119 30.93 2.29 36.01
N ALA A 120 30.21 1.73 35.04
CA ALA A 120 30.73 1.38 33.73
C ALA A 120 31.26 2.60 32.95
N VAL A 121 30.57 3.76 32.99
CA VAL A 121 31.06 5.02 32.39
C VAL A 121 32.35 5.52 33.06
N ILE A 122 32.45 5.42 34.39
CA ILE A 122 33.64 5.83 35.14
C ILE A 122 34.82 4.88 34.83
N PHE A 123 34.58 3.57 34.83
CA PHE A 123 35.60 2.57 34.49
C PHE A 123 36.04 2.67 33.04
N PHE A 124 35.12 2.95 32.11
CA PHE A 124 35.42 3.24 30.71
C PHE A 124 36.48 4.36 30.61
N ARG A 125 36.29 5.47 31.32
CA ARG A 125 37.25 6.59 31.34
C ARG A 125 38.58 6.22 32.00
N LYS A 126 38.55 5.46 33.10
CA LYS A 126 39.78 5.00 33.78
C LYS A 126 40.62 4.09 32.87
N ILE A 127 39.99 3.13 32.20
CA ILE A 127 40.67 2.17 31.31
C ILE A 127 41.25 2.88 30.08
N THR A 128 40.44 3.69 29.40
CA THR A 128 40.88 4.42 28.20
C THR A 128 42.06 5.35 28.49
N LYS A 129 42.06 6.05 29.63
CA LYS A 129 43.18 6.87 30.07
C LYS A 129 44.42 6.05 30.46
N LYS A 130 44.25 5.01 31.29
CA LYS A 130 45.37 4.17 31.79
C LYS A 130 46.13 3.49 30.65
N HIS A 131 45.42 2.98 29.65
CA HIS A 131 46.00 2.24 28.53
C HIS A 131 46.23 3.09 27.27
N ARG A 132 46.03 4.42 27.37
CA ARG A 132 46.22 5.39 26.27
C ARG A 132 45.42 5.01 25.00
N ILE A 133 44.18 4.59 25.18
CA ILE A 133 43.27 4.19 24.09
C ILE A 133 42.58 5.44 23.55
N ASN A 134 42.93 5.83 22.32
CA ASN A 134 42.38 7.01 21.65
C ASN A 134 41.60 6.60 20.40
N PHE A 135 40.30 6.33 20.56
CA PHE A 135 39.41 5.95 19.45
C PHE A 135 39.38 7.00 18.34
N LEU A 136 39.42 8.29 18.70
CA LEU A 136 39.40 9.42 17.76
C LEU A 136 40.72 9.62 17.00
N ASN A 137 41.79 8.89 17.28
CA ASN A 137 42.99 8.94 16.44
C ASN A 137 42.82 8.12 15.15
N ASN A 138 41.83 7.22 15.12
CA ASN A 138 41.52 6.43 13.94
C ASN A 138 40.54 7.21 13.05
N ARG A 139 41.06 7.76 11.94
CA ARG A 139 40.26 8.52 10.97
C ARG A 139 39.10 7.71 10.40
N ALA A 140 39.30 6.41 10.17
CA ALA A 140 38.23 5.54 9.68
C ALA A 140 37.11 5.39 10.71
N PHE A 141 37.47 5.25 12.00
CA PHE A 141 36.46 5.22 13.07
C PHE A 141 35.66 6.52 13.14
N ILE A 142 36.31 7.69 13.04
CA ILE A 142 35.62 8.98 13.05
C ILE A 142 34.66 9.09 11.86
N VAL A 143 35.15 8.80 10.66
CA VAL A 143 34.35 8.90 9.43
C VAL A 143 33.16 7.94 9.48
N CYS A 144 33.37 6.67 9.85
CA CYS A 144 32.27 5.71 10.01
C CYS A 144 31.29 6.15 11.10
N SER A 145 31.78 6.64 12.24
CA SER A 145 30.92 7.13 13.33
C SER A 145 30.05 8.30 12.86
N LEU A 146 30.63 9.25 12.12
CA LEU A 146 29.90 10.38 11.56
C LEU A 146 28.86 9.92 10.53
N VAL A 147 29.23 9.06 9.59
CA VAL A 147 28.30 8.52 8.57
C VAL A 147 27.12 7.80 9.23
N ILE A 148 27.40 6.95 10.22
CA ILE A 148 26.36 6.23 10.94
C ILE A 148 25.48 7.24 11.69
N SER A 149 26.05 8.17 12.47
CA SER A 149 25.30 9.17 13.25
C SER A 149 24.45 10.11 12.40
N LEU A 150 24.83 10.34 11.15
CA LEU A 150 24.08 11.14 10.21
C LEU A 150 23.07 10.31 9.39
N PHE A 151 23.05 8.98 9.51
CA PHE A 151 22.26 8.09 8.64
C PHE A 151 20.74 8.38 8.68
N SER A 152 20.23 8.81 9.83
CA SER A 152 18.82 9.19 10.01
C SER A 152 18.53 10.66 9.68
N LEU A 153 19.53 11.43 9.23
CA LEU A 153 19.40 12.85 8.89
C LEU A 153 19.31 13.07 7.38
N ALA A 154 18.99 14.31 6.99
CA ALA A 154 18.69 14.70 5.61
C ALA A 154 19.66 14.15 4.53
N PRO A 155 21.00 14.13 4.72
CA PRO A 155 21.91 13.64 3.68
C PRO A 155 21.77 12.13 3.37
N PHE A 156 21.27 11.35 4.33
CA PHE A 156 21.15 9.90 4.23
C PHE A 156 19.69 9.42 4.21
N LYS A 157 18.73 10.34 4.34
CA LYS A 157 17.29 10.05 4.31
C LYS A 157 16.90 9.20 3.10
N PHE A 158 17.46 9.49 1.92
CA PHE A 158 17.26 8.67 0.72
C PHE A 158 17.61 7.20 0.95
N PHE A 159 18.79 6.90 1.50
CA PHE A 159 19.22 5.51 1.73
C PHE A 159 18.39 4.83 2.82
N HIS A 160 18.04 5.57 3.87
CA HIS A 160 17.18 5.07 4.94
C HIS A 160 15.79 4.70 4.42
N GLU A 161 15.12 5.61 3.70
CA GLU A 161 13.82 5.33 3.09
C GLU A 161 13.92 4.24 2.03
N PHE A 162 14.92 4.28 1.16
CA PHE A 162 15.14 3.25 0.15
C PHE A 162 15.30 1.86 0.80
N PHE A 163 16.12 1.73 1.84
CA PHE A 163 16.31 0.45 2.54
C PHE A 163 15.02 -0.01 3.22
N ASN A 164 14.33 0.87 3.95
CA ASN A 164 13.10 0.52 4.65
C ASN A 164 11.99 0.09 3.68
N GLU A 165 11.74 0.87 2.63
CA GLU A 165 10.71 0.55 1.63
C GLU A 165 11.09 -0.70 0.83
N SER A 166 12.36 -0.88 0.48
CA SER A 166 12.83 -2.12 -0.17
C SER A 166 12.65 -3.35 0.73
N MET A 167 12.89 -3.21 2.03
CA MET A 167 12.67 -4.30 2.99
C MET A 167 11.18 -4.63 3.13
N LYS A 168 10.28 -3.64 3.10
CA LYS A 168 8.83 -3.88 3.06
C LYS A 168 8.42 -4.63 1.80
N VAL A 169 8.88 -4.18 0.63
CA VAL A 169 8.61 -4.86 -0.65
C VAL A 169 9.16 -6.29 -0.63
N LYS A 170 10.38 -6.49 -0.12
CA LYS A 170 10.97 -7.82 0.02
C LYS A 170 10.13 -8.71 0.94
N GLN A 171 9.72 -8.21 2.11
CA GLN A 171 8.89 -8.96 3.05
C GLN A 171 7.52 -9.31 2.45
N GLU A 172 6.90 -8.38 1.71
CA GLU A 172 5.65 -8.62 1.01
C GLU A 172 5.82 -9.67 -0.08
N LEU A 173 6.85 -9.57 -0.92
CA LEU A 173 7.15 -10.58 -1.94
C LEU A 173 7.51 -11.94 -1.33
N GLU A 174 8.26 -11.99 -0.24
CA GLU A 174 8.55 -13.23 0.49
C GLU A 174 7.27 -13.83 1.08
N ALA A 175 6.37 -13.03 1.65
CA ALA A 175 5.07 -13.50 2.13
C ALA A 175 4.19 -14.06 1.00
N LEU A 176 4.27 -13.47 -0.20
CA LEU A 176 3.57 -13.96 -1.38
C LEU A 176 4.23 -15.21 -1.99
N ASN A 177 5.57 -15.34 -1.94
CA ASN A 177 6.33 -16.41 -2.63
C ASN A 177 6.70 -17.62 -1.76
N ASN A 178 6.87 -17.49 -0.44
CA ASN A 178 7.40 -18.56 0.45
C ASN A 178 6.37 -19.66 0.83
N GLY A 179 5.47 -20.02 -0.07
CA GLY A 179 5.13 -21.44 -0.23
C GLY A 179 4.26 -22.09 0.85
N THR A 180 3.40 -21.35 1.53
CA THR A 180 2.14 -21.89 2.04
C THR A 180 1.08 -20.86 1.66
N GLU A 181 -0.01 -21.31 1.02
CA GLU A 181 -1.13 -20.44 0.67
C GLU A 181 -1.40 -19.51 1.84
N ILE A 182 -1.24 -18.20 1.68
CA ILE A 182 -1.67 -17.23 2.70
C ILE A 182 -3.10 -17.66 3.05
N PRO A 183 -3.33 -18.23 4.24
CA PRO A 183 -4.53 -18.99 4.46
C PRO A 183 -5.68 -17.99 4.49
N SER A 184 -6.77 -18.38 3.84
CA SER A 184 -7.98 -17.58 3.89
C SER A 184 -8.44 -17.45 5.34
N GLU A 185 -8.64 -16.22 5.78
CA GLU A 185 -9.26 -15.93 7.06
C GLU A 185 -10.75 -15.67 6.90
N TRP A 186 -11.36 -15.84 5.73
CA TRP A 186 -12.81 -15.70 5.60
C TRP A 186 -13.59 -16.76 6.38
N GLY A 187 -13.01 -17.93 6.62
CA GLY A 187 -13.73 -19.05 7.23
C GLY A 187 -14.82 -19.56 6.28
N THR A 188 -16.01 -19.86 6.80
CA THR A 188 -17.16 -20.32 6.01
C THR A 188 -18.07 -19.15 5.67
N SER A 189 -18.41 -19.00 4.39
CA SER A 189 -19.41 -18.03 3.94
C SER A 189 -20.66 -18.74 3.41
N THR A 190 -21.80 -18.06 3.44
CA THR A 190 -23.05 -18.58 2.89
C THR A 190 -23.62 -17.63 1.84
N LEU A 191 -24.50 -18.14 0.98
CA LEU A 191 -25.23 -17.32 0.02
C LEU A 191 -26.61 -16.99 0.60
N SER A 192 -26.95 -15.71 0.59
CA SER A 192 -28.26 -15.20 0.96
C SER A 192 -29.25 -15.30 -0.20
N ALA A 193 -30.51 -14.96 0.06
CA ALA A 193 -31.55 -14.84 -0.97
C ALA A 193 -31.21 -13.77 -2.03
N ASP A 194 -30.32 -12.82 -1.72
CA ASP A 194 -29.86 -11.80 -2.68
C ASP A 194 -28.95 -12.39 -3.77
N SER A 195 -28.42 -13.62 -3.58
CA SER A 195 -27.55 -14.29 -4.56
C SER A 195 -28.34 -14.87 -5.75
N LYS A 196 -28.90 -13.97 -6.56
CA LYS A 196 -29.86 -14.32 -7.62
C LYS A 196 -29.26 -14.77 -8.94
N TYR A 197 -27.99 -14.48 -9.22
CA TYR A 197 -27.38 -14.76 -10.53
C TYR A 197 -26.53 -16.03 -10.55
N ASP A 198 -26.40 -16.65 -11.72
CA ASP A 198 -25.56 -17.83 -11.93
C ASP A 198 -24.12 -17.44 -12.30
N ASP A 199 -23.96 -16.39 -13.09
CA ASP A 199 -22.65 -15.90 -13.54
C ASP A 199 -22.42 -14.45 -13.08
N TYR A 200 -21.44 -14.25 -12.21
CA TYR A 200 -20.96 -12.95 -11.75
C TYR A 200 -19.68 -12.60 -12.49
N VAL A 201 -19.69 -11.52 -13.28
CA VAL A 201 -18.53 -11.09 -14.07
C VAL A 201 -17.99 -9.78 -13.51
N LEU A 202 -16.72 -9.76 -13.10
CA LEU A 202 -16.03 -8.56 -12.63
C LEU A 202 -14.98 -8.14 -13.66
N VAL A 203 -15.23 -7.04 -14.35
CA VAL A 203 -14.29 -6.45 -15.30
C VAL A 203 -13.44 -5.39 -14.59
N ILE A 204 -12.15 -5.65 -14.48
CA ILE A 204 -11.16 -4.74 -13.90
C ILE A 204 -10.52 -3.96 -15.06
N GLY A 205 -10.89 -2.68 -15.18
CA GLY A 205 -10.27 -1.72 -16.08
C GLY A 205 -8.95 -1.19 -15.54
N GLU A 206 -8.20 -0.53 -16.43
CA GLU A 206 -6.86 0.00 -16.17
C GLU A 206 -6.80 1.47 -16.57
N SER A 207 -6.38 2.33 -15.65
CA SER A 207 -5.99 3.73 -15.90
C SER A 207 -7.09 4.64 -16.51
N ALA A 208 -8.36 4.28 -16.40
CA ALA A 208 -9.49 5.03 -16.98
C ALA A 208 -10.12 5.99 -15.95
N ARG A 209 -10.04 7.29 -16.24
CA ARG A 209 -10.66 8.34 -15.42
C ARG A 209 -12.13 8.51 -15.76
N LYS A 210 -12.95 8.70 -14.73
CA LYS A 210 -14.39 8.91 -14.86
C LYS A 210 -14.75 10.16 -15.66
N ASP A 211 -14.07 11.28 -15.41
CA ASP A 211 -14.40 12.58 -16.01
C ASP A 211 -14.19 12.67 -17.53
N TYR A 212 -13.48 11.70 -18.12
CA TYR A 212 -13.34 11.53 -19.56
C TYR A 212 -14.40 10.64 -20.20
N HIS A 213 -15.34 10.06 -19.44
CA HIS A 213 -16.39 9.19 -19.97
C HIS A 213 -17.68 9.96 -20.31
N HIS A 214 -18.22 9.75 -21.51
CA HIS A 214 -19.51 10.32 -21.92
C HIS A 214 -20.65 9.98 -20.96
N ALA A 215 -20.68 8.74 -20.47
CA ALA A 215 -21.68 8.26 -19.52
C ALA A 215 -21.73 9.06 -18.20
N TYR A 216 -20.68 9.86 -17.91
CA TYR A 216 -20.54 10.74 -16.76
C TYR A 216 -20.58 12.24 -17.13
N GLY A 217 -20.88 12.58 -18.39
CA GLY A 217 -21.06 13.96 -18.85
C GLY A 217 -19.91 14.53 -19.70
N TYR A 218 -18.90 13.73 -20.04
CA TYR A 218 -17.89 14.17 -21.02
C TYR A 218 -18.54 14.40 -22.40
N PRO A 219 -18.23 15.48 -23.14
CA PRO A 219 -19.01 15.85 -24.33
C PRO A 219 -18.83 14.93 -25.55
N VAL A 220 -17.76 14.12 -25.61
CA VAL A 220 -17.52 13.21 -26.74
C VAL A 220 -18.10 11.83 -26.41
N GLU A 221 -18.92 11.28 -27.29
CA GLU A 221 -19.52 9.93 -27.17
C GLU A 221 -18.48 8.81 -27.26
N ASN A 222 -17.74 8.59 -26.18
CA ASN A 222 -16.74 7.53 -26.05
C ASN A 222 -17.18 6.36 -25.15
N THR A 223 -18.42 6.35 -24.67
CA THR A 223 -19.00 5.23 -23.90
C THR A 223 -20.47 4.97 -24.26
N PRO A 224 -20.78 4.72 -25.55
CA PRO A 224 -22.16 4.52 -26.00
C PRO A 224 -22.90 3.37 -25.31
N PHE A 225 -22.25 2.23 -25.02
CA PHE A 225 -22.88 1.10 -24.34
C PHE A 225 -23.27 1.47 -22.90
N MET A 226 -22.32 1.95 -22.08
CA MET A 226 -22.62 2.38 -20.71
C MET A 226 -23.63 3.53 -20.64
N SER A 227 -23.68 4.39 -21.65
CA SER A 227 -24.62 5.51 -21.71
C SER A 227 -26.07 5.06 -21.92
N ASN A 228 -26.29 3.96 -22.64
CA ASN A 228 -27.61 3.48 -23.03
C ASN A 228 -28.06 2.22 -22.27
N ALA A 229 -27.14 1.54 -21.60
CA ALA A 229 -27.43 0.34 -20.86
C ALA A 229 -28.45 0.56 -19.73
N LYS A 230 -29.40 -0.37 -19.62
CA LYS A 230 -30.36 -0.48 -18.51
C LYS A 230 -29.66 -1.08 -17.30
N GLY A 231 -28.72 -0.33 -16.72
CA GLY A 231 -27.93 -0.75 -15.57
C GLY A 231 -27.78 0.38 -14.56
N THR A 232 -26.93 0.17 -13.56
CA THR A 232 -26.61 1.16 -12.53
C THR A 232 -25.23 1.76 -12.78
N LEU A 233 -25.16 3.07 -12.89
CA LEU A 233 -23.92 3.84 -13.00
C LEU A 233 -23.72 4.69 -11.75
N ILE A 234 -22.54 4.61 -11.14
CA ILE A 234 -22.20 5.29 -9.89
C ILE A 234 -21.21 6.42 -10.17
N ASP A 235 -21.69 7.65 -10.06
CA ASP A 235 -20.89 8.87 -10.17
C ASP A 235 -20.44 9.31 -8.76
N GLY A 236 -19.25 8.87 -8.38
CA GLY A 236 -18.63 9.15 -7.07
C GLY A 236 -17.90 7.97 -6.43
N PHE A 237 -17.60 6.91 -7.19
CA PHE A 237 -16.72 5.83 -6.75
C PHE A 237 -15.26 6.25 -6.79
N THR A 238 -14.51 5.91 -5.73
CA THR A 238 -13.09 6.24 -5.64
C THR A 238 -12.19 5.00 -5.70
N ALA A 239 -11.06 5.12 -6.39
CA ALA A 239 -10.00 4.11 -6.38
C ALA A 239 -9.42 3.90 -4.96
N GLY A 240 -8.72 2.80 -4.74
CA GLY A 240 -7.96 2.57 -3.51
C GLY A 240 -6.61 3.31 -3.50
N GLY A 241 -6.06 3.65 -4.66
CA GLY A 241 -4.73 4.23 -4.79
C GLY A 241 -4.48 4.83 -6.18
N THR A 242 -3.27 5.35 -6.40
CA THR A 242 -2.91 6.08 -7.64
C THR A 242 -2.17 5.23 -8.68
N ASN A 243 -1.99 3.94 -8.43
CA ASN A 243 -1.46 2.98 -9.39
C ASN A 243 -2.06 1.60 -9.14
N THR A 244 -1.91 0.67 -10.10
CA THR A 244 -2.54 -0.65 -10.09
C THR A 244 -2.30 -1.41 -8.78
N ILE A 245 -1.04 -1.50 -8.32
CA ILE A 245 -0.71 -2.26 -7.10
C ILE A 245 -1.30 -1.57 -5.86
N ALA A 246 -1.10 -0.26 -5.72
CA ALA A 246 -1.60 0.49 -4.57
C ALA A 246 -3.13 0.48 -4.49
N SER A 247 -3.82 0.50 -5.64
CA SER A 247 -5.28 0.48 -5.69
C SER A 247 -5.84 -0.92 -5.51
N LEU A 248 -5.46 -1.87 -6.37
CA LEU A 248 -6.07 -3.20 -6.37
C LEU A 248 -5.73 -4.01 -5.11
N LYS A 249 -4.61 -3.76 -4.41
CA LYS A 249 -4.38 -4.37 -3.09
C LYS A 249 -5.44 -3.98 -2.07
N LEU A 250 -6.00 -2.77 -2.18
CA LEU A 250 -7.05 -2.27 -1.29
C LEU A 250 -8.44 -2.62 -1.80
N LEU A 251 -8.68 -2.57 -3.11
CA LEU A 251 -9.98 -2.91 -3.69
C LEU A 251 -10.27 -4.42 -3.56
N LEU A 252 -9.29 -5.29 -3.83
CA LEU A 252 -9.47 -6.74 -3.89
C LEU A 252 -9.13 -7.47 -2.59
N THR A 253 -8.94 -6.74 -1.50
CA THR A 253 -8.89 -7.29 -0.15
C THR A 253 -9.84 -6.54 0.76
N LYS A 254 -10.08 -7.06 1.97
CA LYS A 254 -10.66 -6.26 3.06
C LYS A 254 -9.54 -5.49 3.75
N PRO A 255 -9.29 -4.22 3.40
CA PRO A 255 -8.11 -3.52 3.89
C PRO A 255 -8.28 -3.07 5.34
N ASN A 256 -7.16 -2.72 5.97
CA ASN A 256 -7.21 -1.89 7.18
C ASN A 256 -7.52 -0.45 6.75
N THR A 257 -8.69 0.07 7.16
CA THR A 257 -9.16 1.40 6.77
C THR A 257 -8.43 2.55 7.46
N GLN A 258 -7.67 2.28 8.52
CA GLN A 258 -6.88 3.30 9.24
C GLN A 258 -5.48 3.45 8.64
N THR A 259 -4.85 2.33 8.27
CA THR A 259 -3.49 2.31 7.74
C THR A 259 -3.40 2.24 6.22
N TRP A 260 -4.52 1.99 5.53
CA TRP A 260 -4.57 1.81 4.07
C TRP A 260 -3.64 0.70 3.59
N GLU A 261 -3.65 -0.42 4.34
CA GLU A 261 -2.91 -1.62 3.98
C GLU A 261 -3.86 -2.75 3.59
N GLY A 262 -3.50 -3.45 2.51
CA GLY A 262 -4.26 -4.60 2.02
C GLY A 262 -4.11 -5.81 2.95
N ASN A 263 -5.16 -6.62 3.06
CA ASN A 263 -5.12 -7.86 3.83
C ASN A 263 -5.29 -9.07 2.90
N TYR A 264 -4.19 -9.65 2.45
CA TYR A 264 -4.21 -10.80 1.54
C TYR A 264 -4.88 -12.06 2.12
N ARG A 265 -5.05 -12.16 3.44
CA ARG A 265 -5.79 -13.24 4.11
C ARG A 265 -7.31 -13.08 3.98
N LEU A 266 -7.76 -11.85 3.76
CA LEU A 266 -9.15 -11.49 3.50
C LEU A 266 -9.30 -10.95 2.07
N ASN A 267 -8.86 -11.72 1.08
CA ASN A 267 -8.95 -11.32 -0.32
C ASN A 267 -10.28 -11.73 -0.98
N LEU A 268 -10.69 -10.99 -2.00
CA LEU A 268 -11.97 -11.17 -2.67
C LEU A 268 -12.15 -12.57 -3.30
N VAL A 269 -11.10 -13.14 -3.90
CA VAL A 269 -11.19 -14.44 -4.57
C VAL A 269 -11.51 -15.55 -3.54
N GLU A 270 -10.81 -15.54 -2.41
CA GLU A 270 -11.08 -16.48 -1.31
C GLU A 270 -12.44 -16.26 -0.65
N LEU A 271 -12.93 -15.01 -0.57
CA LEU A 271 -14.29 -14.73 -0.10
C LEU A 271 -15.31 -15.47 -0.97
N VAL A 272 -15.20 -15.31 -2.27
CA VAL A 272 -16.10 -15.93 -3.25
C VAL A 272 -16.00 -17.45 -3.19
N LYS A 273 -14.79 -18.01 -3.11
CA LYS A 273 -14.59 -19.47 -2.96
C LYS A 273 -15.17 -20.00 -1.67
N SER A 274 -15.03 -19.27 -0.56
CA SER A 274 -15.59 -19.66 0.74
C SER A 274 -17.12 -19.74 0.76
N ALA A 275 -17.78 -19.14 -0.23
CA ALA A 275 -19.24 -19.23 -0.46
C ALA A 275 -19.64 -20.32 -1.47
N GLY A 276 -18.69 -21.17 -1.91
CA GLY A 276 -18.94 -22.29 -2.82
C GLY A 276 -19.06 -21.90 -4.31
N ILE A 277 -18.60 -20.71 -4.69
CA ILE A 277 -18.65 -20.22 -6.08
C ILE A 277 -17.34 -20.55 -6.80
N LYS A 278 -17.43 -21.14 -8.00
CA LYS A 278 -16.26 -21.46 -8.84
C LYS A 278 -15.67 -20.17 -9.42
N THR A 279 -14.36 -19.99 -9.29
CA THR A 279 -13.67 -18.74 -9.64
C THR A 279 -12.77 -18.89 -10.87
N TYR A 280 -12.86 -17.92 -11.78
CA TYR A 280 -12.06 -17.82 -13.00
C TYR A 280 -11.38 -16.46 -13.05
N TRP A 281 -10.13 -16.40 -13.50
CA TRP A 281 -9.42 -15.15 -13.74
C TRP A 281 -8.77 -15.12 -15.12
N ILE A 282 -9.26 -14.26 -16.02
CA ILE A 282 -8.64 -14.03 -17.33
C ILE A 282 -8.02 -12.63 -17.37
N SER A 283 -6.77 -12.53 -17.83
CA SER A 283 -5.99 -11.30 -17.70
C SER A 283 -5.15 -10.99 -18.94
N ASN A 284 -5.19 -9.73 -19.37
CA ASN A 284 -4.29 -9.15 -20.37
C ASN A 284 -3.14 -8.32 -19.73
N GLN A 285 -3.04 -8.34 -18.40
CA GLN A 285 -1.87 -7.85 -17.67
C GLN A 285 -0.78 -8.92 -17.64
N GLY A 286 0.48 -8.48 -17.53
CA GLY A 286 1.67 -9.35 -17.57
C GLY A 286 1.80 -10.30 -16.37
N TYR A 287 2.37 -11.48 -16.62
CA TYR A 287 2.68 -12.52 -15.63
C TYR A 287 4.09 -13.09 -15.90
N LEU A 288 5.05 -12.89 -14.99
CA LEU A 288 6.47 -13.28 -15.11
C LEU A 288 6.88 -14.51 -14.28
N GLY A 289 5.96 -15.18 -13.57
CA GLY A 289 6.31 -16.16 -12.55
C GLY A 289 5.20 -16.43 -11.53
N ARG A 290 5.48 -17.25 -10.51
CA ARG A 290 4.46 -17.84 -9.62
C ARG A 290 3.78 -16.82 -8.69
N PHE A 291 4.42 -15.69 -8.31
CA PHE A 291 3.81 -14.62 -7.49
C PHE A 291 4.53 -13.26 -7.65
N ASP A 292 4.69 -12.74 -8.87
CA ASP A 292 5.55 -11.57 -9.10
C ASP A 292 4.97 -10.25 -8.61
N THR A 293 3.65 -10.16 -8.54
CA THR A 293 2.91 -9.01 -8.01
C THR A 293 1.80 -9.47 -7.07
N PRO A 294 1.38 -8.63 -6.11
CA PRO A 294 0.18 -8.87 -5.32
C PRO A 294 -1.03 -9.30 -6.15
N ILE A 295 -1.21 -8.73 -7.34
CA ILE A 295 -2.38 -8.99 -8.19
C ILE A 295 -2.29 -10.36 -8.85
N SER A 296 -1.11 -10.75 -9.34
CA SER A 296 -0.88 -12.11 -9.84
C SER A 296 -1.07 -13.17 -8.74
N SER A 297 -0.72 -12.85 -7.49
CA SER A 297 -0.96 -13.72 -6.34
C SER A 297 -2.46 -13.90 -6.04
N LEU A 298 -3.24 -12.82 -6.11
CA LEU A 298 -4.70 -12.89 -5.98
C LEU A 298 -5.33 -13.72 -7.11
N ALA A 299 -4.93 -13.47 -8.35
CA ALA A 299 -5.40 -14.24 -9.51
C ALA A 299 -5.08 -15.74 -9.35
N ASN A 300 -3.90 -16.08 -8.80
CA ASN A 300 -3.46 -17.45 -8.58
C ASN A 300 -4.29 -18.23 -7.55
N LYS A 301 -5.09 -17.55 -6.72
CA LYS A 301 -6.04 -18.18 -5.79
C LYS A 301 -7.34 -18.61 -6.48
N SER A 302 -7.59 -18.18 -7.71
CA SER A 302 -8.74 -18.60 -8.50
C SER A 302 -8.64 -20.08 -8.87
N ASP A 303 -9.78 -20.76 -9.04
CA ASP A 303 -9.79 -22.17 -9.44
C ASP A 303 -9.21 -22.38 -10.84
N GLU A 304 -9.47 -21.43 -11.75
CA GLU A 304 -8.92 -21.42 -13.11
C GLU A 304 -8.36 -20.03 -13.44
N LYS A 305 -7.26 -19.98 -14.21
CA LYS A 305 -6.64 -18.72 -14.63
C LYS A 305 -6.05 -18.77 -16.03
N ILE A 306 -6.15 -17.67 -16.75
CA ILE A 306 -5.61 -17.52 -18.12
C ILE A 306 -4.95 -16.14 -18.22
N PHE A 307 -3.64 -16.12 -18.45
CA PHE A 307 -2.89 -14.90 -18.72
C PHE A 307 -2.48 -14.87 -20.19
N LEU A 308 -2.84 -13.80 -20.91
CA LEU A 308 -2.47 -13.64 -22.32
C LEU A 308 -0.99 -13.33 -22.49
N LYS A 309 -0.39 -12.64 -21.50
CA LYS A 309 1.02 -12.25 -21.49
C LYS A 309 1.80 -13.10 -20.50
N THR A 310 2.41 -14.19 -20.99
CA THR A 310 3.29 -15.07 -20.20
C THR A 310 4.62 -15.30 -20.93
N GLY A 311 5.71 -15.50 -20.17
CA GLY A 311 7.04 -15.81 -20.73
C GLY A 311 7.52 -14.76 -21.74
N ASP A 312 7.93 -15.21 -22.93
CA ASP A 312 8.47 -14.38 -24.01
C ASP A 312 7.48 -13.34 -24.58
N SER A 313 6.18 -13.45 -24.25
CA SER A 313 5.15 -12.50 -24.69
C SER A 313 4.88 -11.38 -23.68
N PHE A 314 5.66 -11.28 -22.59
CA PHE A 314 5.44 -10.27 -21.54
C PHE A 314 5.52 -8.82 -22.04
N SER A 315 6.41 -8.55 -23.00
CA SER A 315 6.57 -7.21 -23.61
C SER A 315 5.62 -6.96 -24.79
N GLN A 316 4.81 -7.95 -25.18
CA GLN A 316 3.91 -7.78 -26.32
C GLN A 316 2.69 -6.94 -25.93
N ASN A 317 2.35 -6.02 -26.83
CA ASN A 317 1.17 -5.20 -26.71
C ASN A 317 -0.05 -5.93 -27.30
N ILE A 318 -0.63 -6.83 -26.50
CA ILE A 318 -1.81 -7.62 -26.86
C ILE A 318 -3.08 -6.80 -26.64
N SER A 319 -4.00 -6.83 -27.61
CA SER A 319 -5.31 -6.18 -27.52
C SER A 319 -6.23 -6.85 -26.50
N ASP A 320 -7.01 -6.07 -25.74
CA ASP A 320 -7.99 -6.61 -24.79
C ASP A 320 -9.09 -7.44 -25.48
N PHE A 321 -9.37 -7.26 -26.78
CA PHE A 321 -10.30 -8.13 -27.51
C PHE A 321 -9.85 -9.59 -27.56
N ALA A 322 -8.57 -9.88 -27.35
CA ALA A 322 -8.06 -11.25 -27.23
C ALA A 322 -8.58 -11.98 -25.97
N LEU A 323 -9.19 -11.27 -25.01
CA LEU A 323 -9.87 -11.87 -23.87
C LEU A 323 -11.23 -12.50 -24.25
N LEU A 324 -11.89 -12.00 -25.31
CA LEU A 324 -13.24 -12.44 -25.69
C LEU A 324 -13.33 -13.94 -26.02
N PRO A 325 -12.42 -14.55 -26.82
CA PRO A 325 -12.45 -15.98 -27.07
C PRO A 325 -12.28 -16.82 -25.79
N LYS A 326 -11.44 -16.35 -24.85
CA LYS A 326 -11.21 -17.02 -23.57
C LYS A 326 -12.43 -16.91 -22.65
N PHE A 327 -13.04 -15.74 -22.61
CA PHE A 327 -14.31 -15.53 -21.92
C PHE A 327 -15.41 -16.44 -22.48
N ASN A 328 -15.57 -16.50 -23.80
CA ASN A 328 -16.59 -17.34 -24.46
C ASN A 328 -16.38 -18.84 -24.13
N GLN A 329 -15.12 -19.29 -24.15
CA GLN A 329 -14.76 -20.66 -23.74
C GLN A 329 -15.20 -20.96 -22.29
N ILE A 330 -15.12 -20.00 -21.38
CA ILE A 330 -15.56 -20.18 -19.99
C ILE A 330 -17.08 -20.21 -19.92
N VAL A 331 -17.77 -19.20 -20.45
CA VAL A 331 -19.23 -19.07 -20.27
C VAL A 331 -20.02 -20.18 -20.96
N SER A 332 -19.50 -20.70 -22.09
CA SER A 332 -20.09 -21.81 -22.86
C SER A 332 -19.94 -23.18 -22.20
N GLN A 333 -19.12 -23.32 -21.15
CA GLN A 333 -19.03 -24.58 -20.40
C GLN A 333 -20.32 -24.83 -19.62
N ASN A 334 -20.83 -26.06 -19.69
CA ASN A 334 -21.92 -26.50 -18.82
C ASN A 334 -21.46 -26.45 -17.36
N ALA A 335 -22.18 -25.70 -16.53
CA ALA A 335 -21.94 -25.57 -15.11
C ALA A 335 -23.25 -25.75 -14.34
N GLN A 336 -23.21 -26.50 -13.25
CA GLN A 336 -24.35 -26.68 -12.34
C GLN A 336 -24.35 -25.65 -11.20
N GLY A 337 -23.19 -25.09 -10.87
CA GLY A 337 -23.02 -24.08 -9.82
C GLY A 337 -22.89 -22.65 -10.37
N LYS A 338 -22.75 -21.71 -9.43
CA LYS A 338 -22.45 -20.31 -9.72
C LYS A 338 -20.99 -20.13 -10.13
N ARG A 339 -20.71 -19.17 -11.00
CA ARG A 339 -19.35 -18.79 -11.43
C ARG A 339 -19.08 -17.33 -11.11
N PHE A 340 -17.85 -17.05 -10.71
CA PHE A 340 -17.30 -15.72 -10.60
C PHE A 340 -16.13 -15.60 -11.57
N ILE A 341 -16.23 -14.67 -12.53
CA ILE A 341 -15.29 -14.53 -13.64
C ILE A 341 -14.69 -13.14 -13.60
N VAL A 342 -13.40 -13.05 -13.30
CA VAL A 342 -12.64 -11.80 -13.38
C VAL A 342 -12.07 -11.64 -14.78
N VAL A 343 -12.32 -10.49 -15.40
CA VAL A 343 -11.75 -10.08 -16.69
C VAL A 343 -10.87 -8.85 -16.47
N HIS A 344 -9.55 -9.04 -16.46
CA HIS A 344 -8.59 -7.98 -16.13
C HIS A 344 -7.96 -7.41 -17.40
N LEU A 345 -8.28 -6.15 -17.68
CA LEU A 345 -7.93 -5.44 -18.91
C LEU A 345 -6.54 -4.78 -18.82
N TYR A 346 -5.98 -4.46 -19.97
CA TYR A 346 -4.87 -3.51 -20.10
C TYR A 346 -5.38 -2.08 -20.36
N GLY A 347 -6.64 -1.93 -20.80
CA GLY A 347 -7.44 -0.71 -20.70
C GLY A 347 -6.80 0.53 -21.32
N SER A 348 -6.81 1.63 -20.57
CA SER A 348 -6.31 2.93 -20.99
C SER A 348 -4.90 3.22 -20.45
N HIS A 349 -4.11 2.17 -20.18
CA HIS A 349 -2.75 2.26 -19.67
C HIS A 349 -1.90 3.26 -20.48
N PRO A 350 -1.00 4.05 -19.84
CA PRO A 350 -0.13 5.01 -20.50
C PRO A 350 0.62 4.48 -21.73
N ILE A 351 1.04 5.42 -22.59
CA ILE A 351 1.39 5.18 -24.00
C ILE A 351 0.13 4.72 -24.75
N THR A 352 -0.94 5.52 -24.63
CA THR A 352 -2.29 5.03 -24.88
C THR A 352 -2.58 4.71 -26.34
N CYS A 353 -1.85 5.33 -27.29
CA CYS A 353 -2.00 5.02 -28.71
C CYS A 353 -1.64 3.57 -29.04
N ASP A 354 -0.76 2.94 -28.26
CA ASP A 354 -0.43 1.53 -28.43
C ASP A 354 -1.66 0.65 -28.16
N ARG A 355 -2.64 1.09 -27.37
CA ARG A 355 -3.87 0.33 -27.09
C ARG A 355 -4.80 0.20 -28.31
N LEU A 356 -4.50 0.90 -29.41
CA LEU A 356 -5.38 1.11 -30.56
C LEU A 356 -4.82 0.51 -31.86
N THR A 357 -3.86 -0.41 -31.80
CA THR A 357 -3.30 -1.05 -33.01
C THR A 357 -4.33 -1.77 -33.88
N ASP A 358 -5.44 -2.21 -33.27
CA ASP A 358 -6.58 -2.89 -33.88
C ASP A 358 -7.91 -2.12 -33.73
N TYR A 359 -7.87 -0.82 -33.39
CA TYR A 359 -9.06 -0.02 -33.13
C TYR A 359 -8.95 1.41 -33.66
N PRO A 360 -9.98 1.96 -34.33
CA PRO A 360 -9.90 3.31 -34.87
C PRO A 360 -9.89 4.36 -33.76
N LYS A 361 -9.19 5.48 -34.01
CA LYS A 361 -9.30 6.67 -33.18
C LYS A 361 -10.65 7.36 -33.40
N ILE A 362 -11.18 8.01 -32.36
CA ILE A 362 -12.45 8.76 -32.43
C ILE A 362 -12.32 9.93 -33.41
N PHE A 363 -11.23 10.69 -33.31
CA PHE A 363 -10.92 11.76 -34.24
C PHE A 363 -9.80 11.33 -35.19
N ASP A 364 -9.88 11.80 -36.43
CA ASP A 364 -8.76 11.78 -37.35
C ASP A 364 -7.70 12.77 -36.86
N ASP A 365 -6.49 12.29 -36.61
CA ASP A 365 -5.37 13.11 -36.12
C ASP A 365 -5.02 14.26 -37.08
N ALA A 366 -5.37 14.15 -38.37
CA ALA A 366 -5.20 15.23 -39.36
C ALA A 366 -6.20 16.38 -39.17
N LYS A 367 -7.32 16.15 -38.46
CA LYS A 367 -8.39 17.13 -38.23
C LYS A 367 -8.29 17.83 -36.87
N ILE A 368 -7.37 17.41 -36.02
CA ILE A 368 -7.15 17.98 -34.68
C ILE A 368 -5.71 18.47 -34.53
N ALA A 369 -5.46 19.41 -33.61
CA ALA A 369 -4.10 19.88 -33.37
C ALA A 369 -3.24 18.76 -32.74
N GLN A 370 -1.97 18.68 -33.12
CA GLN A 370 -1.02 17.65 -32.67
C GLN A 370 -0.98 17.49 -31.15
N LYS A 371 -1.13 18.60 -30.40
CA LYS A 371 -1.13 18.56 -28.94
C LYS A 371 -2.24 17.71 -28.32
N TYR A 372 -3.31 17.39 -29.05
CA TYR A 372 -4.43 16.56 -28.59
C TYR A 372 -4.32 15.10 -29.02
N HIS A 373 -3.30 14.69 -29.79
CA HIS A 373 -3.20 13.32 -30.30
C HIS A 373 -3.19 12.26 -29.19
N ASN A 374 -2.48 12.52 -28.08
CA ASN A 374 -2.46 11.59 -26.94
C ASN A 374 -3.83 11.54 -26.23
N VAL A 375 -4.48 12.70 -26.04
CA VAL A 375 -5.85 12.76 -25.50
C VAL A 375 -6.83 12.00 -26.40
N ASN A 376 -6.74 12.14 -27.73
CA ASN A 376 -7.55 11.39 -28.68
C ASN A 376 -7.35 9.89 -28.54
N CYS A 377 -6.10 9.43 -28.39
CA CYS A 377 -5.82 8.02 -28.10
C CYS A 377 -6.45 7.56 -26.77
N TYR A 378 -6.37 8.38 -25.72
CA TYR A 378 -6.97 8.06 -24.42
C TYR A 378 -8.50 7.97 -24.46
N LEU A 379 -9.17 8.89 -25.16
CA LEU A 379 -10.61 8.80 -25.39
C LEU A 379 -11.00 7.56 -26.19
N SER A 380 -10.19 7.24 -27.21
CA SER A 380 -10.44 6.11 -28.09
C SER A 380 -10.22 4.76 -27.40
N SER A 381 -9.26 4.67 -26.45
CA SER A 381 -9.08 3.45 -25.64
C SER A 381 -10.26 3.22 -24.71
N MET A 382 -10.86 4.28 -24.15
CA MET A 382 -12.10 4.16 -23.37
C MET A 382 -13.27 3.66 -24.24
N LYS A 383 -13.39 4.16 -25.47
CA LYS A 383 -14.40 3.67 -26.43
C LYS A 383 -14.21 2.19 -26.78
N LYS A 384 -12.96 1.78 -26.98
CA LYS A 384 -12.62 0.37 -27.18
C LYS A 384 -13.00 -0.48 -25.96
N THR A 385 -12.73 -0.01 -24.75
CA THR A 385 -13.15 -0.69 -23.51
C THR A 385 -14.67 -0.80 -23.43
N ASP A 386 -15.42 0.26 -23.73
CA ASP A 386 -16.88 0.25 -23.74
C ASP A 386 -17.45 -0.76 -24.77
N GLU A 387 -16.86 -0.85 -25.96
CA GLU A 387 -17.23 -1.88 -26.94
C GLU A 387 -16.90 -3.31 -26.46
N LEU A 388 -15.79 -3.48 -25.74
CA LEU A 388 -15.47 -4.78 -25.12
C LEU A 388 -16.52 -5.17 -24.07
N LEU A 389 -16.97 -4.21 -23.24
CA LEU A 389 -18.04 -4.44 -22.26
C LEU A 389 -19.35 -4.85 -22.95
N GLU A 390 -19.70 -4.18 -24.06
CA GLU A 390 -20.87 -4.53 -24.87
C GLU A 390 -20.76 -5.97 -25.41
N LYS A 391 -19.60 -6.36 -25.96
CA LYS A 391 -19.38 -7.72 -26.46
C LYS A 391 -19.49 -8.77 -25.34
N LEU A 392 -18.92 -8.52 -24.16
CA LEU A 392 -19.06 -9.41 -23.00
C LEU A 392 -20.53 -9.56 -22.58
N TYR A 393 -21.27 -8.45 -22.50
CA TYR A 393 -22.70 -8.45 -22.19
C TYR A 393 -23.52 -9.24 -23.21
N ASN A 394 -23.21 -9.10 -24.49
CA ASN A 394 -23.89 -9.82 -25.57
C ASN A 394 -23.62 -11.33 -25.51
N GLU A 395 -22.38 -11.76 -25.22
CA GLU A 395 -22.05 -13.17 -25.01
C GLU A 395 -22.81 -13.76 -23.81
N LEU A 396 -22.92 -13.02 -22.71
CA LEU A 396 -23.69 -13.42 -21.54
C LEU A 396 -25.20 -13.56 -21.85
N ASN A 397 -25.77 -12.61 -22.61
CA ASN A 397 -27.17 -12.69 -23.06
C ASN A 397 -27.42 -13.89 -23.96
N GLN A 398 -26.52 -14.15 -24.92
CA GLN A 398 -26.62 -15.33 -25.77
C GLN A 398 -26.53 -16.63 -24.95
N ASN A 399 -25.62 -16.69 -23.97
CA ASN A 399 -25.51 -17.84 -23.09
C ASN A 399 -26.77 -18.04 -22.23
N LYS A 400 -27.35 -16.96 -21.69
CA LYS A 400 -28.64 -16.99 -20.98
C LYS A 400 -29.76 -17.54 -21.88
N ALA A 401 -29.85 -17.06 -23.12
CA ALA A 401 -30.88 -17.54 -24.05
C ALA A 401 -30.73 -19.04 -24.37
N LYS A 402 -29.50 -19.56 -24.40
CA LYS A 402 -29.20 -20.98 -24.68
C LYS A 402 -29.39 -21.89 -23.46
N THR A 403 -29.04 -21.42 -22.26
CA THR A 403 -28.88 -22.28 -21.07
C THR A 403 -29.79 -21.92 -19.91
N GLY A 404 -30.45 -20.76 -19.96
CA GLY A 404 -31.22 -20.19 -18.86
C GLY A 404 -30.37 -19.52 -17.77
N ARG A 405 -29.03 -19.60 -17.84
CA ARG A 405 -28.13 -19.06 -16.81
C ARG A 405 -28.20 -17.54 -16.77
N SER A 406 -28.63 -17.01 -15.64
CA SER A 406 -28.72 -15.58 -15.35
C SER A 406 -27.34 -15.00 -15.00
N PHE A 407 -27.16 -13.69 -15.19
CA PHE A 407 -25.86 -13.06 -14.94
C PHE A 407 -25.95 -11.64 -14.39
N SER A 408 -24.85 -11.21 -13.77
CA SER A 408 -24.57 -9.80 -13.48
C SER A 408 -23.11 -9.49 -13.80
N MET A 409 -22.87 -8.31 -14.38
CA MET A 409 -21.54 -7.82 -14.73
C MET A 409 -21.28 -6.48 -14.05
N VAL A 410 -20.09 -6.31 -13.50
CA VAL A 410 -19.57 -5.06 -12.92
C VAL A 410 -18.31 -4.65 -13.66
N TYR A 411 -18.19 -3.37 -13.98
CA TYR A 411 -16.98 -2.74 -14.50
C TYR A 411 -16.54 -1.62 -13.57
N PHE A 412 -15.24 -1.57 -13.27
CA PHE A 412 -14.60 -0.42 -12.63
C PHE A 412 -13.20 -0.22 -13.20
N SER A 413 -12.63 0.98 -13.07
CA SER A 413 -11.19 1.18 -13.31
C SER A 413 -10.41 1.13 -12.00
N ASP A 414 -9.23 0.53 -12.04
CA ASP A 414 -8.34 0.42 -10.88
C ASP A 414 -7.91 1.80 -10.35
N HIS A 415 -7.48 2.72 -11.21
CA HIS A 415 -7.15 4.10 -10.93
C HIS A 415 -7.31 4.97 -12.20
N GLY A 416 -7.24 6.28 -12.02
CA GLY A 416 -7.17 7.29 -13.08
C GLY A 416 -5.72 7.69 -13.40
N LEU A 417 -5.56 8.70 -14.24
CA LEU A 417 -4.26 9.24 -14.65
C LEU A 417 -4.18 10.75 -14.40
N ILE A 418 -3.01 11.33 -14.64
CA ILE A 418 -2.86 12.78 -14.81
C ILE A 418 -2.67 13.13 -16.28
N HIS A 419 -2.95 14.39 -16.59
CA HIS A 419 -2.39 15.00 -17.77
C HIS A 419 -1.45 16.15 -17.45
N SER A 420 -0.41 16.30 -18.27
CA SER A 420 0.52 17.44 -18.23
C SER A 420 0.71 18.01 -19.63
N GLU A 421 0.79 19.33 -19.75
CA GLU A 421 1.06 20.01 -21.02
C GLU A 421 2.50 20.51 -21.05
N ASP A 422 3.22 20.22 -22.14
CA ASP A 422 4.53 20.77 -22.47
C ASP A 422 4.58 21.23 -23.95
N ASP A 423 5.75 21.64 -24.43
CA ASP A 423 5.94 22.11 -25.83
C ASP A 423 5.59 21.05 -26.88
N LYS A 424 5.56 19.76 -26.53
CA LYS A 424 5.21 18.64 -27.41
C LYS A 424 3.72 18.29 -27.36
N GLY A 425 2.98 18.86 -26.42
CA GLY A 425 1.53 18.74 -26.31
C GLY A 425 1.04 18.27 -24.95
N ILE A 426 -0.18 17.75 -24.92
CA ILE A 426 -0.80 17.20 -23.72
C ILE A 426 -0.45 15.71 -23.62
N HIS A 427 0.10 15.31 -22.49
CA HIS A 427 0.49 13.93 -22.21
C HIS A 427 -0.36 13.33 -21.12
N ILE A 428 -0.83 12.11 -21.35
CA ILE A 428 -1.57 11.30 -20.36
C ILE A 428 -0.57 10.37 -19.67
N LEU A 429 -0.37 10.52 -18.37
CA LEU A 429 0.76 9.96 -17.63
C LEU A 429 0.36 9.41 -16.25
N ASN A 430 1.22 8.54 -15.70
CA ASN A 430 1.19 8.09 -14.31
C ASN A 430 2.52 8.42 -13.58
N THR A 431 3.12 9.57 -13.89
CA THR A 431 4.46 9.94 -13.40
C THR A 431 4.44 10.82 -12.16
N ALA A 432 3.27 11.30 -11.74
CA ALA A 432 3.08 12.08 -10.53
C ALA A 432 1.68 11.84 -9.95
N GLN A 433 1.50 12.14 -8.67
CA GLN A 433 0.19 12.06 -8.02
C GLN A 433 -0.68 13.23 -8.43
N GLY A 434 -1.92 12.93 -8.83
CA GLY A 434 -2.95 13.91 -9.15
C GLY A 434 -4.22 13.62 -8.40
N LYS A 435 -4.97 14.68 -8.10
CA LYS A 435 -6.21 14.59 -7.30
C LYS A 435 -7.27 13.69 -7.93
N LEU A 436 -7.30 13.63 -9.26
CA LEU A 436 -8.27 12.86 -10.04
C LEU A 436 -7.82 11.43 -10.36
N HIS A 437 -6.67 10.96 -9.84
CA HIS A 437 -6.32 9.53 -9.89
C HIS A 437 -7.36 8.65 -9.19
N PHE A 438 -8.03 9.20 -8.18
CA PHE A 438 -9.04 8.46 -7.43
C PHE A 438 -10.40 8.47 -8.14
N ASP A 439 -10.65 9.35 -9.11
CA ASP A 439 -11.98 9.50 -9.74
C ASP A 439 -12.14 8.52 -10.93
N VAL A 440 -12.74 7.36 -10.66
CA VAL A 440 -12.82 6.22 -11.58
C VAL A 440 -14.26 5.79 -11.84
N PRO A 441 -14.57 5.23 -13.03
CA PRO A 441 -15.91 4.75 -13.33
C PRO A 441 -16.27 3.52 -12.50
N LEU A 442 -17.56 3.38 -12.17
CA LEU A 442 -18.16 2.17 -11.63
C LEU A 442 -19.54 1.95 -12.25
N PHE A 443 -19.72 0.79 -12.88
CA PHE A 443 -20.92 0.43 -13.63
C PHE A 443 -21.33 -1.02 -13.36
N LYS A 444 -22.63 -1.27 -13.20
CA LYS A 444 -23.23 -2.60 -13.04
C LYS A 444 -24.35 -2.78 -14.06
N ILE A 445 -24.43 -3.95 -14.65
CA ILE A 445 -25.57 -4.39 -15.46
C ILE A 445 -25.89 -5.85 -15.21
N SER A 446 -27.16 -6.17 -15.12
CA SER A 446 -27.64 -7.52 -14.87
C SER A 446 -28.65 -7.98 -15.91
N SER A 447 -28.84 -9.30 -16.01
CA SER A 447 -29.69 -9.93 -17.01
C SER A 447 -31.19 -9.69 -16.84
N ASP A 448 -31.60 -9.09 -15.72
CA ASP A 448 -32.96 -8.74 -15.33
C ASP A 448 -33.14 -7.22 -15.12
N ASP A 449 -32.10 -6.40 -15.34
CA ASP A 449 -32.24 -4.95 -15.23
C ASP A 449 -33.07 -4.43 -16.42
N THR A 450 -34.13 -3.67 -16.12
CA THR A 450 -35.10 -3.16 -17.12
C THR A 450 -35.05 -1.64 -17.30
N GLU A 451 -34.40 -0.95 -16.38
CA GLU A 451 -34.27 0.50 -16.28
C GLU A 451 -32.81 0.90 -16.13
N ARG A 452 -32.51 2.16 -16.47
CA ARG A 452 -31.19 2.77 -16.24
C ARG A 452 -31.24 3.63 -14.99
N HIS A 453 -30.26 3.46 -14.12
CA HIS A 453 -30.08 4.25 -12.91
C HIS A 453 -28.72 4.96 -12.92
N VAL A 454 -28.71 6.22 -12.53
CA VAL A 454 -27.48 7.01 -12.33
C VAL A 454 -27.53 7.59 -10.93
N TYR A 455 -26.61 7.17 -10.07
CA TYR A 455 -26.52 7.68 -8.70
C TYR A 455 -25.27 8.53 -8.54
N LYS A 456 -25.48 9.80 -8.16
CA LYS A 456 -24.42 10.75 -7.83
C LYS A 456 -24.15 10.69 -6.33
N VAL A 457 -23.37 9.71 -5.91
CA VAL A 457 -23.14 9.38 -4.50
C VAL A 457 -21.70 8.95 -4.27
N PHE A 458 -21.16 9.30 -3.11
CA PHE A 458 -19.81 8.89 -2.74
C PHE A 458 -19.77 7.39 -2.40
N LYS A 459 -18.85 6.65 -3.00
CA LYS A 459 -18.53 5.25 -2.66
C LYS A 459 -17.02 5.11 -2.49
N SER A 460 -16.59 4.63 -1.34
CA SER A 460 -15.17 4.44 -1.06
C SER A 460 -14.66 3.13 -1.66
N GLY A 461 -13.53 3.19 -2.36
CA GLY A 461 -12.80 2.00 -2.80
C GLY A 461 -12.45 1.05 -1.66
N LEU A 462 -12.25 1.55 -0.44
CA LEU A 462 -11.93 0.71 0.71
C LEU A 462 -13.11 -0.19 1.13
N ASN A 463 -14.34 0.12 0.70
CA ASN A 463 -15.52 -0.72 0.87
C ASN A 463 -15.74 -1.71 -0.28
N PHE A 464 -14.83 -1.77 -1.27
CA PHE A 464 -15.08 -2.52 -2.50
C PHE A 464 -15.28 -4.02 -2.27
N THR A 465 -14.40 -4.69 -1.51
CA THR A 465 -14.57 -6.11 -1.22
C THR A 465 -15.86 -6.40 -0.45
N ASP A 466 -16.24 -5.52 0.49
CA ASP A 466 -17.51 -5.64 1.22
C ASP A 466 -18.71 -5.51 0.27
N GLY A 467 -18.69 -4.50 -0.60
CA GLY A 467 -19.76 -4.25 -1.56
C GLY A 467 -19.86 -5.27 -2.70
N ILE A 468 -18.74 -5.87 -3.14
CA ILE A 468 -18.76 -7.01 -4.06
C ILE A 468 -19.35 -8.24 -3.36
N GLY A 469 -19.01 -8.48 -2.09
CA GLY A 469 -19.66 -9.51 -1.27
C GLY A 469 -21.18 -9.33 -1.25
N LYS A 470 -21.65 -8.10 -0.98
CA LYS A 470 -23.08 -7.75 -1.01
C LYS A 470 -23.70 -7.93 -2.40
N TRP A 471 -23.03 -7.50 -3.47
CA TRP A 471 -23.50 -7.66 -4.85
C TRP A 471 -23.69 -9.12 -5.25
N ILE A 472 -22.81 -10.01 -4.80
CA ILE A 472 -22.92 -11.46 -5.03
C ILE A 472 -23.97 -12.11 -4.11
N GLY A 473 -24.31 -11.45 -3.01
CA GLY A 473 -25.19 -11.96 -1.96
C GLY A 473 -24.47 -12.88 -0.96
N ILE A 474 -23.17 -12.69 -0.74
CA ILE A 474 -22.36 -13.44 0.23
C ILE A 474 -22.59 -12.88 1.63
N THR A 475 -22.85 -13.78 2.58
CA THR A 475 -22.92 -13.49 4.02
C THR A 475 -21.68 -14.07 4.70
N ASN A 476 -20.98 -13.21 5.45
CA ASN A 476 -19.82 -13.57 6.26
C ASN A 476 -19.70 -12.59 7.43
N GLU A 477 -19.27 -13.07 8.60
CA GLU A 477 -19.16 -12.26 9.83
C GLU A 477 -18.18 -11.08 9.71
N LYS A 478 -17.20 -11.19 8.81
CA LYS A 478 -16.16 -10.17 8.59
C LYS A 478 -16.57 -9.14 7.54
N LEU A 479 -17.65 -9.36 6.80
CA LEU A 479 -18.15 -8.37 5.84
C LEU A 479 -18.91 -7.25 6.56
N ASN A 480 -18.82 -6.04 6.03
CA ASN A 480 -19.73 -4.96 6.43
C ASN A 480 -21.06 -5.11 5.66
N PRO A 481 -22.18 -5.51 6.30
CA PRO A 481 -23.44 -5.74 5.60
C PRO A 481 -24.10 -4.46 5.08
N GLN A 482 -23.64 -3.28 5.51
CA GLN A 482 -24.14 -1.98 5.07
C GLN A 482 -23.39 -1.43 3.85
N ALA A 483 -22.26 -2.04 3.47
CA ALA A 483 -21.52 -1.64 2.29
C ALA A 483 -22.25 -2.13 1.04
N ASP A 484 -22.79 -1.20 0.27
CA ASP A 484 -23.47 -1.48 -0.99
C ASP A 484 -22.97 -0.48 -2.03
N LEU A 485 -22.16 -0.96 -2.97
CA LEU A 485 -21.57 -0.15 -4.04
C LEU A 485 -22.62 0.41 -5.00
N PHE A 486 -23.80 -0.23 -5.12
CA PHE A 486 -24.78 0.07 -6.15
C PHE A 486 -26.07 0.71 -5.60
N SER A 487 -26.12 1.02 -4.30
CA SER A 487 -27.21 1.80 -3.70
C SER A 487 -27.09 3.30 -3.99
N ASN A 488 -28.23 4.00 -3.91
CA ASN A 488 -28.32 5.45 -4.02
C ASN A 488 -27.93 6.20 -2.73
N GLN A 489 -27.28 5.53 -1.77
CA GLN A 489 -26.83 6.13 -0.51
C GLN A 489 -25.33 6.35 -0.54
N SER A 490 -24.84 7.47 -0.02
CA SER A 490 -23.38 7.66 0.10
C SER A 490 -22.81 6.81 1.23
N ASP A 491 -21.58 6.35 1.07
CA ASP A 491 -20.83 5.75 2.16
C ASP A 491 -20.63 6.76 3.29
N LYS A 492 -20.63 6.27 4.53
CA LYS A 492 -20.58 7.13 5.73
C LYS A 492 -19.21 7.75 5.98
N ASP A 493 -18.16 7.09 5.52
CA ASP A 493 -16.76 7.43 5.82
C ASP A 493 -15.92 7.32 4.56
N ASP A 494 -15.04 8.30 4.36
CA ASP A 494 -14.05 8.33 3.29
C ASP A 494 -12.69 7.76 3.73
N TYR A 495 -12.59 7.36 4.99
CA TYR A 495 -11.41 6.80 5.65
C TYR A 495 -10.17 7.68 5.49
N GLY A 496 -10.37 9.01 5.46
CA GLY A 496 -9.29 9.99 5.32
C GLY A 496 -8.85 10.25 3.88
N LEU A 497 -9.53 9.70 2.86
CA LEU A 497 -9.19 9.92 1.45
C LEU A 497 -9.14 11.42 1.10
N LYS A 498 -10.10 12.22 1.59
CA LYS A 498 -10.09 13.68 1.34
C LYS A 498 -8.81 14.34 1.84
N GLN A 499 -8.31 13.94 3.02
CA GLN A 499 -7.07 14.47 3.58
C GLN A 499 -5.85 14.03 2.76
N VAL A 500 -5.86 12.81 2.20
CA VAL A 500 -4.84 12.32 1.27
C VAL A 500 -4.84 13.17 0.00
N ILE A 501 -6.01 13.41 -0.62
CA ILE A 501 -6.16 14.22 -1.83
C ILE A 501 -5.75 15.68 -1.60
N GLU A 502 -6.10 16.27 -0.45
CA GLU A 502 -5.77 17.67 -0.11
C GLU A 502 -4.26 17.89 0.06
N LYS A 503 -3.52 16.87 0.51
CA LYS A 503 -2.05 16.90 0.62
C LYS A 503 -1.32 16.82 -0.72
N ILE A 504 -2.00 16.44 -1.81
CA ILE A 504 -1.41 16.42 -3.15
C ILE A 504 -1.16 17.86 -3.60
N PRO A 505 0.10 18.28 -3.83
CA PRO A 505 0.43 19.66 -4.18
C PRO A 505 -0.01 20.05 -5.59
N ALA A 506 -0.17 19.07 -6.48
CA ALA A 506 -0.62 19.29 -7.85
C ALA A 506 -2.03 19.89 -7.88
N LYS A 507 -2.25 20.83 -8.81
CA LYS A 507 -3.59 21.36 -9.10
C LYS A 507 -4.48 20.25 -9.68
N ALA A 508 -5.78 20.40 -9.52
CA ALA A 508 -6.72 19.53 -10.21
C ALA A 508 -6.63 19.76 -11.73
N ASP A 509 -6.62 18.67 -12.49
CA ASP A 509 -6.41 18.63 -13.92
C ASP A 509 -7.66 18.04 -14.59
N PRO A 510 -8.76 18.80 -14.74
CA PRO A 510 -10.04 18.29 -15.25
C PRO A 510 -9.96 17.83 -16.71
N ALA A 511 -10.83 16.90 -17.11
CA ALA A 511 -10.84 16.36 -18.46
C ALA A 511 -10.77 17.41 -19.57
N ILE A 512 -9.88 17.18 -20.54
CA ILE A 512 -9.66 18.07 -21.68
C ILE A 512 -10.67 17.74 -22.77
N VAL A 513 -11.37 18.76 -23.26
CA VAL A 513 -12.24 18.65 -24.44
C VAL A 513 -11.43 19.00 -25.68
N ILE A 514 -11.42 18.09 -26.67
CA ILE A 514 -10.74 18.32 -27.95
C ILE A 514 -11.63 19.25 -28.81
N PRO A 515 -11.16 20.46 -29.18
CA PRO A 515 -11.92 21.33 -30.06
C PRO A 515 -11.92 20.73 -31.47
N ILE A 516 -13.11 20.46 -32.00
CA ILE A 516 -13.27 20.03 -33.39
C ILE A 516 -13.30 21.30 -34.25
N LYS A 517 -12.49 21.33 -35.30
CA LYS A 517 -12.46 22.43 -36.29
C LYS A 517 -13.62 22.36 -37.27
#